data_AF-X1PP00-F1
#
_entry.id   AF-X1PP00-F1
#
_cell.length_a   1.000
_cell.length_b   1.000
_cell.length_c   1.000
_cell.angle_alpha   90.00
_cell.angle_beta   90.00
_cell.angle_gamma   90.00
#
_symmetry.space_group_name_H-M   'P 1'
#
loop_
_entity.id
_entity.type
_entity.pdbx_description
1 polymer ?
#
loop_
_entity_poly.entity_id
_entity_poly.type
_entity_poly.pdbx_seq_one_letter_code
_entity_poly.pdbx_strand_id
1 'polypeptide(L)'
;QEIKRIVRVGFELARGRRKKLVSVDKANVLQSSRLWRQVAMEVAEGYPEVELEHMLVDACAMRLIQNPVYFDVLVTENMFGDILTDEASMLVGSMGMLPSASLAGVPRAGVDIFGMYEPIHGSAPRRAGLNMANPIAIILSVAMMLRYSLGLIREARSVETAVDKVLRGGYRTYDIMEEGKKEVGT
;
A
#
# COMPACT_ATOMS: atom_id res chain seq x y z
N GLN A 1 -22.39 6.31 -0.52
CA GLN A 1 -21.57 6.81 0.61
C GLN A 1 -20.23 6.08 0.71
N GLU A 2 -20.19 4.76 0.51
CA GLU A 2 -18.99 3.93 0.61
C GLU A 2 -17.87 4.38 -0.35
N ILE A 3 -18.19 4.53 -1.64
CA ILE A 3 -17.24 5.00 -2.68
C ILE A 3 -16.62 6.34 -2.29
N LYS A 4 -17.46 7.29 -1.84
CA LYS A 4 -17.02 8.63 -1.44
C LYS A 4 -15.97 8.59 -0.33
N ARG A 5 -16.13 7.67 0.63
CA ARG A 5 -15.22 7.52 1.76
C ARG A 5 -13.86 6.98 1.32
N ILE A 6 -13.83 5.89 0.55
CA ILE A 6 -12.57 5.27 0.12
C ILE A 6 -11.83 6.15 -0.90
N VAL A 7 -12.54 6.83 -1.80
CA VAL A 7 -11.91 7.77 -2.74
C VAL A 7 -11.27 8.95 -1.99
N ARG A 8 -11.91 9.48 -0.94
CA ARG A 8 -11.29 10.49 -0.06
C ARG A 8 -10.01 10.01 0.61
N VAL A 9 -9.95 8.74 1.05
CA VAL A 9 -8.71 8.14 1.56
C VAL A 9 -7.63 8.19 0.47
N GLY A 10 -7.95 7.76 -0.75
CA GLY A 10 -7.02 7.81 -1.88
C GLY A 10 -6.48 9.22 -2.15
N PHE A 11 -7.34 10.23 -2.14
CA PHE A 11 -6.93 11.63 -2.32
C PHE A 11 -6.01 12.13 -1.20
N GLU A 12 -6.34 11.91 0.08
CA GLU A 12 -5.50 12.35 1.20
C GLU A 12 -4.15 11.64 1.21
N LEU A 13 -4.09 10.36 0.81
CA LEU A 13 -2.83 9.63 0.61
C LEU A 13 -2.02 10.23 -0.54
N ALA A 14 -2.64 10.49 -1.68
CA ALA A 14 -1.96 11.08 -2.85
C ALA A 14 -1.42 12.49 -2.53
N ARG A 15 -2.18 13.28 -1.76
CA ARG A 15 -1.81 14.63 -1.32
C ARG A 15 -0.49 14.66 -0.54
N GLY A 16 -0.24 13.63 0.27
CA GLY A 16 1.00 13.46 1.04
C GLY A 16 2.17 12.86 0.24
N ARG A 17 1.98 12.56 -1.05
CA ARG A 17 2.95 11.87 -1.92
C ARG A 17 3.26 12.70 -3.17
N ARG A 18 3.13 12.12 -4.37
CA ARG A 18 3.40 12.79 -5.66
C ARG A 18 2.16 13.48 -6.23
N LYS A 19 1.08 13.56 -5.45
CA LYS A 19 -0.19 14.22 -5.81
C LYS A 19 -0.81 13.65 -7.08
N LYS A 20 -0.68 12.34 -7.29
CA LYS A 20 -1.33 11.62 -8.38
C LYS A 20 -2.18 10.47 -7.85
N LEU A 21 -3.45 10.43 -8.24
CA LEU A 21 -4.40 9.38 -7.90
C LEU A 21 -4.94 8.74 -9.18
N VAL A 22 -4.75 7.44 -9.32
CA VAL A 22 -5.35 6.65 -10.41
C VAL A 22 -6.56 5.89 -9.85
N SER A 23 -7.75 6.21 -10.32
CA SER A 23 -9.00 5.49 -10.02
C SER A 23 -9.19 4.38 -11.03
N VAL A 24 -9.16 3.12 -10.56
CA VAL A 24 -9.31 1.94 -11.41
C VAL A 24 -10.74 1.42 -11.36
N ASP A 25 -11.30 1.06 -12.51
CA ASP A 25 -12.67 0.56 -12.62
C ASP A 25 -12.89 -0.30 -13.90
N LYS A 26 -14.12 -0.74 -14.15
CA LYS A 26 -14.56 -1.32 -15.43
C LYS A 26 -15.80 -0.62 -15.99
N ALA A 27 -15.79 0.72 -16.03
CA ALA A 27 -16.95 1.55 -16.35
C ALA A 27 -17.51 1.36 -17.78
N ASN A 28 -16.72 0.77 -18.69
CA ASN A 28 -17.20 0.40 -20.03
C ASN A 28 -18.21 -0.76 -20.01
N VAL A 29 -18.17 -1.62 -18.98
CA VAL A 29 -19.04 -2.80 -18.86
C VAL A 29 -19.96 -2.72 -17.64
N LEU A 30 -19.43 -2.38 -16.47
CA LEU A 30 -20.15 -2.49 -15.20
C LEU A 30 -20.81 -1.16 -14.78
N GLN A 31 -22.10 -1.22 -14.43
CA GLN A 31 -22.83 -0.06 -13.91
C GLN A 31 -22.30 0.38 -12.54
N SER A 32 -21.88 -0.56 -11.68
CA SER A 32 -21.23 -0.27 -10.40
C SER A 32 -19.95 0.56 -10.61
N SER A 33 -19.12 0.18 -11.58
CA SER A 33 -17.93 0.93 -11.96
C SER A 33 -18.23 2.31 -12.57
N ARG A 34 -19.36 2.49 -13.27
CA ARG A 34 -19.79 3.82 -13.73
C ARG A 34 -20.15 4.73 -12.55
N LEU A 35 -20.89 4.22 -11.57
CA LEU A 35 -21.19 4.94 -10.33
C LEU A 35 -19.89 5.26 -9.57
N TRP A 36 -18.95 4.32 -9.51
CA TRP A 36 -17.64 4.54 -8.93
C TRP A 36 -16.94 5.74 -9.56
N ARG A 37 -16.83 5.74 -10.89
CA ARG A 37 -16.19 6.82 -11.64
C ARG A 37 -16.88 8.16 -11.43
N GLN A 38 -18.21 8.19 -11.47
CA GLN A 38 -18.99 9.40 -11.20
C GLN A 38 -18.67 9.99 -9.82
N VAL A 39 -18.76 9.16 -8.77
CA VAL A 39 -18.48 9.62 -7.40
C VAL A 39 -17.01 10.03 -7.23
N ALA A 40 -16.08 9.36 -7.92
CA ALA A 40 -14.67 9.74 -7.88
C ALA A 40 -14.43 11.14 -8.46
N MET A 41 -15.07 11.48 -9.59
CA MET A 41 -15.03 12.82 -10.17
C MET A 41 -15.65 13.87 -9.24
N GLU A 42 -16.81 13.57 -8.63
CA GLU A 42 -17.46 14.47 -7.66
C GLU A 42 -16.56 14.75 -6.43
N VAL A 43 -15.80 13.76 -5.97
CA VAL A 43 -14.85 13.95 -4.85
C VAL A 43 -13.64 14.78 -5.30
N ALA A 44 -13.20 14.62 -6.55
CA ALA A 44 -12.03 15.31 -7.09
C ALA A 44 -12.15 16.83 -7.06
N GLU A 45 -13.37 17.38 -7.16
CA GLU A 45 -13.64 18.81 -7.03
C GLU A 45 -13.10 19.39 -5.70
N GLY A 46 -13.01 18.57 -4.65
CA GLY A 46 -12.47 18.95 -3.35
C GLY A 46 -10.96 18.84 -3.21
N TYR A 47 -10.24 18.35 -4.23
CA TYR A 47 -8.78 18.11 -4.21
C TYR A 47 -8.12 18.61 -5.51
N PRO A 48 -8.24 19.92 -5.83
CA PRO A 48 -7.71 20.47 -7.09
C PRO A 48 -6.19 20.35 -7.24
N GLU A 49 -5.46 20.11 -6.15
CA GLU A 49 -4.01 19.91 -6.17
C GLU A 49 -3.57 18.47 -6.51
N VAL A 50 -4.50 17.50 -6.56
CA VAL A 50 -4.22 16.09 -6.88
C VAL A 50 -4.70 15.79 -8.29
N GLU A 51 -3.81 15.31 -9.14
CA GLU A 51 -4.15 14.83 -10.48
C GLU A 51 -4.95 13.52 -10.37
N LEU A 52 -6.21 13.54 -10.83
CA LEU A 52 -7.05 12.35 -10.95
C LEU A 52 -6.98 11.80 -12.38
N GLU A 53 -6.63 10.52 -12.50
CA GLU A 53 -6.69 9.76 -13.75
C GLU A 53 -7.63 8.55 -13.58
N HIS A 54 -8.34 8.16 -14.64
CA HIS A 54 -9.14 6.94 -14.65
C HIS A 54 -8.53 5.89 -15.56
N MET A 55 -8.43 4.65 -15.06
CA MET A 55 -7.87 3.53 -15.82
C MET A 55 -8.80 2.32 -15.74
N LEU A 56 -8.93 1.58 -16.83
CA LEU A 56 -9.65 0.30 -16.79
C LEU A 56 -8.78 -0.76 -16.12
N VAL A 57 -9.38 -1.68 -15.37
CA VAL A 57 -8.65 -2.70 -14.58
C VAL A 57 -7.71 -3.57 -15.43
N ASP A 58 -8.10 -3.94 -16.65
CA ASP A 58 -7.26 -4.68 -17.59
C ASP A 58 -6.05 -3.86 -18.06
N ALA A 59 -6.26 -2.58 -18.40
CA ALA A 59 -5.17 -1.68 -18.73
C ALA A 59 -4.25 -1.42 -17.53
N CYS A 60 -4.81 -1.37 -16.31
CA CYS A 60 -4.06 -1.20 -15.07
C CYS A 60 -3.13 -2.39 -14.81
N ALA A 61 -3.64 -3.61 -14.93
CA ALA A 61 -2.82 -4.83 -14.79
C ALA A 61 -1.64 -4.83 -15.78
N MET A 62 -1.92 -4.60 -17.08
CA MET A 62 -0.86 -4.49 -18.09
C MET A 62 0.17 -3.41 -17.76
N ARG A 63 -0.28 -2.26 -17.24
CA ARG A 63 0.57 -1.12 -16.91
C ARG A 63 1.41 -1.36 -15.65
N LEU A 64 0.89 -2.10 -14.66
CA LEU A 64 1.66 -2.51 -13.48
C LEU A 64 2.90 -3.31 -13.90
N ILE A 65 2.75 -4.24 -14.84
CA ILE A 65 3.87 -5.02 -15.36
C ILE A 65 4.80 -4.15 -16.23
N GLN A 66 4.23 -3.36 -17.14
CA GLN A 66 5.02 -2.61 -18.13
C GLN A 66 5.83 -1.46 -17.51
N ASN A 67 5.23 -0.72 -16.58
CA ASN A 67 5.82 0.49 -16.01
C ASN A 67 5.22 0.79 -14.62
N PRO A 68 5.59 0.03 -13.57
CA PRO A 68 5.02 0.21 -12.23
C PRO A 68 5.34 1.58 -11.63
N VAL A 69 6.46 2.22 -12.01
CA VAL A 69 6.86 3.53 -11.48
C VAL A 69 5.92 4.68 -11.90
N TYR A 70 5.06 4.42 -12.89
CA TYR A 70 4.00 5.32 -13.34
C TYR A 70 2.99 5.68 -12.23
N PHE A 71 2.73 4.75 -11.32
CA PHE A 71 1.68 4.88 -10.31
C PHE A 71 2.19 5.52 -9.03
N ASP A 72 1.40 6.42 -8.43
CA ASP A 72 1.64 6.93 -7.07
C ASP A 72 0.66 6.32 -6.08
N VAL A 73 -0.64 6.62 -6.23
CA VAL A 73 -1.72 6.00 -5.46
C VAL A 73 -2.76 5.43 -6.41
N LEU A 74 -3.18 4.19 -6.15
CA LEU A 74 -4.27 3.52 -6.83
C LEU A 74 -5.47 3.45 -5.88
N VAL A 75 -6.67 3.73 -6.38
CA VAL A 75 -7.92 3.51 -5.64
C VAL A 75 -8.90 2.72 -6.51
N THR A 76 -9.50 1.69 -5.93
CA THR A 76 -10.36 0.76 -6.66
C THR A 76 -11.32 0.03 -5.71
N GLU A 77 -12.28 -0.70 -6.25
CA GLU A 77 -13.19 -1.54 -5.47
C GLU A 77 -12.50 -2.81 -4.96
N ASN A 78 -13.14 -3.49 -3.98
CA ASN A 78 -12.51 -4.60 -3.23
C ASN A 78 -11.94 -5.70 -4.16
N MET A 79 -12.75 -6.24 -5.07
CA MET A 79 -12.34 -7.34 -5.96
C MET A 79 -11.17 -6.97 -6.87
N PHE A 80 -11.17 -5.77 -7.44
CA PHE A 80 -10.06 -5.32 -8.28
C PHE A 80 -8.83 -4.97 -7.44
N GLY A 81 -9.04 -4.47 -6.22
CA GLY A 81 -7.99 -4.20 -5.26
C GLY A 81 -7.21 -5.46 -4.95
N ASP A 82 -7.90 -6.52 -4.52
CA ASP A 82 -7.32 -7.83 -4.19
C ASP A 82 -6.39 -8.35 -5.30
N ILE A 83 -6.90 -8.39 -6.53
CA ILE A 83 -6.16 -8.87 -7.71
C ILE A 83 -4.93 -7.98 -8.00
N LEU A 84 -5.11 -6.66 -8.05
CA LEU A 84 -4.04 -5.73 -8.41
C LEU A 84 -2.97 -5.63 -7.31
N THR A 85 -3.35 -5.76 -6.03
CA THR A 85 -2.39 -5.75 -4.92
C THR A 85 -1.53 -7.00 -4.90
N ASP A 86 -2.08 -8.16 -5.23
CA ASP A 86 -1.30 -9.39 -5.36
C ASP A 86 -0.35 -9.33 -6.55
N GLU A 87 -0.82 -8.83 -7.70
CA GLU A 87 0.01 -8.60 -8.89
C GLU A 87 1.17 -7.64 -8.57
N ALA A 88 0.88 -6.50 -7.93
CA ALA A 88 1.91 -5.54 -7.54
C ALA A 88 2.89 -6.13 -6.53
N SER A 89 2.42 -6.95 -5.60
CA SER A 89 3.25 -7.61 -4.58
C SER A 89 4.25 -8.59 -5.20
N MET A 90 3.85 -9.31 -6.25
CA MET A 90 4.74 -10.22 -6.97
C MET A 90 5.84 -9.47 -7.75
N LEU A 91 5.53 -8.30 -8.31
CA LEU A 91 6.50 -7.49 -9.04
C LEU A 91 7.65 -6.96 -8.16
N VAL A 92 7.39 -6.72 -6.87
CA VAL A 92 8.41 -6.28 -5.91
C VAL A 92 9.37 -7.42 -5.53
N GLY A 93 8.95 -8.67 -5.72
CA GLY A 93 9.80 -9.86 -5.58
C GLY A 93 9.94 -10.41 -4.14
N SER A 94 9.60 -9.63 -3.11
CA SER A 94 9.61 -10.13 -1.72
C SER A 94 8.35 -9.73 -0.94
N MET A 95 7.46 -10.72 -0.73
CA MET A 95 6.27 -10.56 0.11
C MET A 95 6.61 -10.30 1.58
N GLY A 96 7.76 -10.81 2.07
CA GLY A 96 8.20 -10.65 3.47
C GLY A 96 8.50 -9.20 3.86
N MET A 97 8.51 -8.29 2.88
CA MET A 97 8.82 -6.87 3.02
C MET A 97 7.59 -5.96 2.99
N LEU A 98 6.40 -6.49 2.66
CA LEU A 98 5.25 -5.68 2.31
C LEU A 98 4.29 -5.48 3.51
N PRO A 99 4.21 -4.25 4.07
CA PRO A 99 3.28 -3.93 5.15
C PRO A 99 1.87 -3.64 4.62
N SER A 100 0.85 -3.71 5.49
CA SER A 100 -0.51 -3.29 5.18
C SER A 100 -1.18 -2.56 6.35
N ALA A 101 -2.25 -1.82 6.01
CA ALA A 101 -3.12 -1.15 6.98
C ALA A 101 -4.57 -1.12 6.50
N SER A 102 -5.49 -1.43 7.40
CA SER A 102 -6.93 -1.31 7.23
C SER A 102 -7.46 -0.19 8.13
N LEU A 103 -7.84 0.94 7.55
CA LEU A 103 -8.20 2.17 8.29
C LEU A 103 -9.72 2.34 8.44
N ALA A 104 -10.17 2.62 9.67
CA ALA A 104 -11.59 2.89 9.97
C ALA A 104 -12.03 4.33 9.60
N GLY A 105 -11.16 5.14 9.01
CA GLY A 105 -11.45 6.54 8.66
C GLY A 105 -10.51 7.09 7.59
N VAL A 106 -10.71 8.36 7.25
CA VAL A 106 -9.85 9.07 6.30
C VAL A 106 -8.60 9.57 7.02
N PRO A 107 -7.38 9.16 6.63
CA PRO A 107 -6.13 9.60 7.28
C PRO A 107 -5.97 11.11 7.21
N ARG A 108 -5.78 11.75 8.37
CA ARG A 108 -5.54 13.20 8.50
C ARG A 108 -4.48 13.46 9.56
N ALA A 109 -3.61 14.43 9.29
CA ALA A 109 -2.57 14.81 10.23
C ALA A 109 -3.20 15.31 11.55
N GLY A 110 -2.72 14.79 12.68
CA GLY A 110 -3.18 15.18 14.01
C GLY A 110 -4.54 14.62 14.43
N VAL A 111 -5.10 13.66 13.68
CA VAL A 111 -6.34 12.97 14.04
C VAL A 111 -6.05 11.50 14.30
N ASP A 112 -6.41 11.03 15.49
CA ASP A 112 -6.31 9.62 15.81
C ASP A 112 -7.38 8.82 15.06
N ILE A 113 -6.96 7.74 14.40
CA ILE A 113 -7.83 6.89 13.60
C ILE A 113 -7.62 5.46 14.00
N PHE A 114 -8.70 4.75 14.27
CA PHE A 114 -8.61 3.31 14.52
C PHE A 114 -8.20 2.58 13.22
N GLY A 115 -7.19 1.72 13.32
CA GLY A 115 -6.69 0.95 12.19
C GLY A 115 -6.16 -0.40 12.63
N MET A 116 -6.24 -1.38 11.74
CA MET A 116 -5.63 -2.69 11.89
C MET A 116 -4.40 -2.75 11.00
N TYR A 117 -3.28 -3.20 11.54
CA TYR A 117 -1.97 -3.19 10.87
C TYR A 117 -1.39 -4.59 10.90
N GLU A 118 -1.09 -5.13 9.72
CA GLU A 118 -0.64 -6.51 9.56
C GLU A 118 0.34 -6.60 8.38
N PRO A 119 1.20 -7.62 8.32
CA PRO A 119 1.92 -7.93 7.09
C PRO A 119 0.96 -8.63 6.11
N ILE A 120 1.20 -8.51 4.79
CA ILE A 120 0.37 -9.23 3.81
C ILE A 120 0.72 -10.73 3.71
N HIS A 121 1.90 -11.12 4.18
CA HIS A 121 2.32 -12.52 4.10
C HIS A 121 1.57 -13.39 5.12
N GLY A 122 1.30 -14.64 4.75
CA GLY A 122 0.62 -15.60 5.61
C GLY A 122 1.45 -16.08 6.82
N SER A 123 0.86 -17.00 7.59
CA SER A 123 1.41 -17.52 8.86
C SER A 123 2.65 -18.40 8.75
N ALA A 124 3.03 -18.83 7.54
CA ALA A 124 4.20 -19.68 7.28
C ALA A 124 4.40 -20.83 8.31
N PRO A 125 3.40 -21.71 8.53
CA PRO A 125 3.36 -22.61 9.69
C PRO A 125 4.55 -23.58 9.78
N ARG A 126 5.13 -23.97 8.64
CA ARG A 126 6.31 -24.83 8.57
C ARG A 126 7.58 -24.20 9.16
N ARG A 127 7.59 -22.88 9.37
CA ARG A 127 8.74 -22.10 9.86
C ARG A 127 8.48 -21.47 11.23
N ALA A 128 7.32 -21.74 11.84
CA ALA A 128 6.98 -21.22 13.16
C ALA A 128 7.98 -21.72 14.22
N GLY A 129 8.50 -20.81 15.04
CA GLY A 129 9.44 -21.14 16.12
C GLY A 129 10.88 -21.43 15.66
N LEU A 130 11.21 -21.32 14.37
CA LEU A 130 12.54 -21.61 13.83
C LEU A 130 13.48 -20.40 13.76
N ASN A 131 13.02 -19.21 14.20
CA ASN A 131 13.77 -17.95 14.08
C ASN A 131 14.16 -17.61 12.62
N MET A 132 13.28 -17.90 11.66
CA MET A 132 13.54 -17.70 10.23
C MET A 132 12.63 -16.65 9.58
N ALA A 133 11.51 -16.29 10.20
CA ALA A 133 10.55 -15.37 9.58
C ALA A 133 11.17 -13.98 9.36
N ASN A 134 10.81 -13.33 8.25
CA ASN A 134 11.19 -11.94 7.99
C ASN A 134 10.32 -11.00 8.82
N PRO A 135 10.88 -10.24 9.78
CA PRO A 135 10.09 -9.33 10.61
C PRO A 135 9.83 -7.98 9.93
N ILE A 136 10.41 -7.73 8.74
CA ILE A 136 10.40 -6.39 8.15
C ILE A 136 8.98 -5.92 7.81
N ALA A 137 8.13 -6.78 7.21
CA ALA A 137 6.76 -6.40 6.91
C ALA A 137 6.00 -5.95 8.17
N ILE A 138 6.06 -6.71 9.28
CA ILE A 138 5.35 -6.32 10.52
C ILE A 138 5.95 -5.06 11.15
N ILE A 139 7.28 -4.87 11.11
CA ILE A 139 7.95 -3.65 11.58
C ILE A 139 7.49 -2.43 10.76
N LEU A 140 7.36 -2.58 9.44
CA LEU A 140 6.86 -1.52 8.57
C LEU A 140 5.35 -1.29 8.75
N SER A 141 4.57 -2.31 9.11
CA SER A 141 3.16 -2.13 9.52
C SER A 141 3.04 -1.32 10.81
N VAL A 142 3.97 -1.48 11.76
CA VAL A 142 4.09 -0.60 12.93
C VAL A 142 4.44 0.83 12.51
N ALA A 143 5.31 1.03 11.53
CA ALA A 143 5.58 2.37 10.99
C ALA A 143 4.33 3.01 10.36
N MET A 144 3.51 2.22 9.67
CA MET A 144 2.19 2.66 9.17
C MET A 144 1.25 3.05 10.32
N MET A 145 1.25 2.29 11.43
CA MET A 145 0.46 2.62 12.64
C MET A 145 0.86 3.95 13.25
N LEU A 146 2.16 4.17 13.45
CA LEU A 146 2.69 5.44 13.94
C LEU A 146 2.24 6.60 13.03
N ARG A 147 2.30 6.40 11.71
CA ARG A 147 1.94 7.42 10.72
C ARG A 147 0.44 7.72 10.65
N TYR A 148 -0.40 6.70 10.52
CA TYR A 148 -1.81 6.86 10.14
C TYR A 148 -2.76 6.86 11.34
N SER A 149 -2.45 6.13 12.42
CA SER A 149 -3.30 6.08 13.61
C SER A 149 -2.88 7.05 14.70
N LEU A 150 -1.58 7.34 14.84
CA LEU A 150 -1.05 8.12 15.97
C LEU A 150 -0.51 9.50 15.55
N GLY A 151 -0.47 9.81 14.26
CA GLY A 151 0.07 11.07 13.75
C GLY A 151 1.57 11.28 13.98
N LEU A 152 2.30 10.24 14.38
CA LEU A 152 3.73 10.25 14.73
C LEU A 152 4.60 10.06 13.47
N ILE A 153 4.59 11.08 12.60
CA ILE A 153 5.25 11.04 11.29
C ILE A 153 6.78 10.91 11.40
N ARG A 154 7.40 11.53 12.42
CA ARG A 154 8.86 11.52 12.59
C ARG A 154 9.35 10.15 13.07
N GLU A 155 8.58 9.54 13.95
CA GLU A 155 8.82 8.24 14.54
C GLU A 155 8.63 7.15 13.49
N ALA A 156 7.55 7.22 12.70
CA ALA A 156 7.34 6.35 11.54
C ALA A 156 8.54 6.36 10.58
N ARG A 157 9.03 7.56 10.20
CA ARG A 157 10.22 7.71 9.36
C ARG A 157 11.49 7.15 9.99
N SER A 158 11.61 7.22 11.31
CA SER A 158 12.77 6.68 12.02
C SER A 158 12.80 5.16 11.93
N VAL A 159 11.64 4.49 12.05
CA VAL A 159 11.50 3.04 11.83
C VAL A 159 11.83 2.66 10.38
N GLU A 160 11.25 3.35 9.40
CA GLU A 160 11.53 3.12 7.97
C GLU A 160 13.02 3.28 7.64
N THR A 161 13.66 4.32 8.19
CA THR A 161 15.09 4.57 8.01
C THR A 161 15.95 3.50 8.67
N ALA A 162 15.53 2.95 9.82
CA ALA A 162 16.24 1.87 10.48
C ALA A 162 16.22 0.59 9.63
N VAL A 163 15.07 0.25 9.03
CA VAL A 163 14.94 -0.87 8.09
C VAL A 163 15.87 -0.68 6.88
N ASP A 164 15.87 0.50 6.26
CA ASP A 164 16.77 0.81 5.13
C ASP A 164 18.25 0.66 5.51
N LYS A 165 18.64 1.13 6.72
CA LYS A 165 20.02 0.97 7.22
C LYS A 165 20.41 -0.50 7.39
N VAL A 166 19.52 -1.34 7.92
CA VAL A 166 19.77 -2.78 8.09
C VAL A 166 19.96 -3.45 6.73
N LEU A 167 19.10 -3.13 5.75
CA LEU A 167 19.23 -3.67 4.40
C LEU A 167 20.51 -3.19 3.70
N ARG A 168 20.89 -1.92 3.84
CA ARG A 168 22.16 -1.38 3.33
C ARG A 168 23.38 -1.99 4.00
N GLY A 169 23.27 -2.34 5.29
CA GLY A 169 24.28 -3.08 6.05
C GLY A 169 24.47 -4.52 5.57
N GLY A 170 23.65 -5.00 4.64
CA GLY A 170 23.78 -6.31 4.01
C GLY A 170 23.17 -7.46 4.80
N TYR A 171 22.35 -7.17 5.82
CA TYR A 171 21.62 -8.20 6.55
C TYR A 171 20.38 -8.64 5.75
N ARG A 172 20.11 -9.94 5.73
CA ARG A 172 18.97 -10.56 5.04
C ARG A 172 18.41 -11.73 5.84
N THR A 173 17.10 -11.88 5.85
CA THR A 173 16.45 -13.16 6.21
C THR A 173 16.40 -14.07 4.98
N TYR A 174 16.08 -15.36 5.19
CA TYR A 174 16.17 -16.39 4.14
C TYR A 174 15.40 -16.05 2.85
N ASP A 175 14.28 -15.34 2.95
CA ASP A 175 13.36 -15.00 1.86
C ASP A 175 13.85 -13.86 0.96
N ILE A 176 14.81 -13.06 1.45
CA ILE A 176 15.44 -11.95 0.72
C ILE A 176 16.95 -12.15 0.57
N MET A 177 17.43 -13.37 0.78
CA MET A 177 18.86 -13.67 0.75
C MET A 177 19.45 -13.43 -0.64
N GLU A 178 20.62 -12.80 -0.68
CA GLU A 178 21.37 -12.47 -1.90
C GLU A 178 22.84 -12.88 -1.72
N GLU A 179 23.53 -13.16 -2.82
CA GLU A 179 24.95 -13.50 -2.79
C GLU A 179 25.78 -12.38 -2.15
N GLY A 180 26.71 -12.76 -1.27
CA GLY A 180 27.57 -11.80 -0.54
C GLY A 180 26.88 -11.03 0.59
N LYS A 181 25.62 -11.36 0.95
CA LYS A 181 24.93 -10.80 2.12
C LYS A 181 25.04 -11.71 3.34
N LYS A 182 24.72 -11.16 4.52
CA LYS A 182 24.76 -11.87 5.80
C LYS A 182 23.35 -12.34 6.17
N GLU A 183 23.18 -13.66 6.25
CA GLU A 183 21.95 -14.26 6.74
C GLU A 183 21.77 -13.97 8.24
N VAL A 184 20.56 -13.59 8.62
CA VAL A 184 20.10 -13.39 10.01
C VAL A 184 18.73 -14.04 10.20
N GLY A 185 18.41 -14.34 11.45
CA GLY A 185 17.08 -14.81 11.83
C GLY A 185 16.06 -13.67 11.95
N THR A 186 14.92 -14.00 12.55
CA THR A 186 13.86 -13.05 12.95
C THR A 186 14.37 -12.03 13.95
#